data_AF-G5S7X2-F1
#
_entry.id   AF-G5S7X2-F1
#
_cell.length_a   1.000
_cell.length_b   1.000
_cell.length_c   1.000
_cell.angle_alpha   90.00
_cell.angle_beta   90.00
_cell.angle_gamma   90.00
#
_symmetry.space_group_name_H-M   'P 1'
#
loop_
_entity.id
_entity.type
_entity.pdbx_description
1 polymer ?
#
loop_
_entity_poly.entity_id
_entity_poly.type
_entity_poly.pdbx_seq_one_letter_code
_entity_poly.pdbx_strand_id
1 'polypeptide(L)' 'MFREEITRQAERARAYSVNFRTAERFGLVEVIEKPVVFWFEQYQKGATS' A
#
# COMPACT_ATOMS: atom_id res chain seq x y z
N MET A 1 -10.33 -7.10 -8.16
CA MET A 1 -11.30 -6.09 -7.68
C MET A 1 -10.84 -5.30 -6.45
N PHE A 2 -10.54 -5.90 -5.28
CA PHE A 2 -10.07 -5.14 -4.10
C PHE A 2 -8.54 -4.99 -4.01
N ARG A 3 -7.77 -6.09 -4.05
CA ARG A 3 -6.30 -6.05 -3.92
C ARG A 3 -5.62 -5.27 -5.04
N GLU A 4 -6.14 -5.37 -6.26
CA GLU A 4 -5.67 -4.60 -7.42
C GLU A 4 -5.80 -3.09 -7.16
N GLU A 5 -6.90 -2.65 -6.57
CA GLU A 5 -7.13 -1.24 -6.25
C GLU A 5 -6.28 -0.75 -5.08
N ILE A 6 -5.91 -1.62 -4.14
CA ILE A 6 -4.93 -1.29 -3.10
C ILE A 6 -3.52 -1.14 -3.70
N THR A 7 -3.16 -2.00 -4.65
CA THR A 7 -1.83 -1.99 -5.29
C THR A 7 -1.61 -0.71 -6.11
N ARG A 8 -2.67 -0.18 -6.74
CA ARG A 8 -2.63 1.05 -7.56
C ARG A 8 -2.57 2.36 -6.77
N GLN A 9 -2.65 2.33 -5.43
CA GLN A 9 -2.69 3.56 -4.62
C GLN A 9 -1.41 4.39 -4.75
N ALA A 10 -0.24 3.74 -4.75
CA ALA A 10 1.03 4.42 -4.91
C ALA A 10 1.14 5.09 -6.30
N GLU A 11 0.72 4.40 -7.36
CA GLU A 11 0.67 4.95 -8.72
C GLU A 11 -0.25 6.17 -8.82
N ARG A 12 -1.44 6.09 -8.24
CA ARG A 12 -2.38 7.22 -8.18
C ARG A 12 -1.83 8.39 -7.38
N ALA A 13 -1.19 8.14 -6.24
CA ALA A 13 -0.57 9.18 -5.43
C ALA A 13 0.53 9.91 -6.24
N ARG A 14 1.36 9.18 -6.98
CA ARG A 14 2.34 9.77 -7.91
C ARG A 14 1.68 10.60 -9.01
N ALA A 15 0.60 10.10 -9.61
CA ALA A 15 -0.08 10.78 -10.71
C ALA A 15 -0.71 12.11 -10.26
N TYR A 16 -1.43 12.11 -9.13
CA TYR A 16 -2.33 13.22 -8.79
C TYR A 16 -1.85 14.11 -7.63
N SER A 17 -0.85 13.71 -6.84
CA SER A 17 -0.38 14.49 -5.69
C SER A 17 1.01 15.07 -5.89
N VAL A 18 1.07 16.39 -6.07
CA VAL A 18 2.33 17.16 -6.10
C VAL A 18 3.14 16.98 -4.82
N ASN A 19 2.47 16.89 -3.67
CA ASN A 19 3.10 16.73 -2.37
C ASN A 19 3.72 15.33 -2.21
N PHE A 20 3.02 14.29 -2.68
CA PHE A 20 3.56 12.93 -2.68
C PHE A 20 4.83 12.84 -3.52
N ARG A 21 4.81 13.37 -4.75
CA ARG A 21 6.01 13.39 -5.61
C ARG A 21 7.16 14.18 -4.99
N THR A 22 6.86 15.30 -4.34
CA THR A 22 7.87 16.11 -3.66
C THR A 22 8.48 15.34 -2.49
N ALA A 23 7.64 14.77 -1.62
CA ALA A 23 8.09 13.97 -0.49
C ALA A 23 8.92 12.76 -0.95
N GLU A 24 8.49 12.05 -2.00
CA GLU A 24 9.22 10.92 -2.58
C GLU A 24 10.58 11.37 -3.15
N ARG A 25 10.62 12.48 -3.91
CA ARG A 25 11.86 13.04 -4.49
C ARG A 25 12.90 13.41 -3.43
N PHE A 26 12.45 13.89 -2.27
CA PHE A 26 13.33 14.29 -1.18
C PHE A 26 13.54 13.18 -0.13
N GLY A 27 13.05 11.95 -0.39
CA GLY A 27 13.25 10.81 0.51
C GLY A 27 12.49 10.89 1.83
N LEU A 28 11.44 11.71 1.91
CA LEU A 28 10.57 11.82 3.08
C LEU A 28 9.56 10.67 3.16
N VAL A 29 9.29 10.01 2.03
CA VAL A 29 8.46 8.81 1.91
C VAL A 29 9.07 7.86 0.89
N GLU A 30 8.77 6.57 1.02
CA GLU A 30 9.13 5.54 0.05
C GLU A 30 7.92 4.65 -0.29
N VAL A 31 7.88 4.09 -1.50
CA VAL A 31 6.88 3.11 -1.89
C VAL A 31 7.36 1.73 -1.47
N ILE A 32 6.52 1.02 -0.74
CA ILE A 32 6.81 -0.33 -0.28
C ILE A 32 6.18 -1.35 -1.21
N GLU A 33 7.01 -2.08 -1.97
CA GLU A 33 6.59 -3.16 -2.86
C GLU A 33 6.43 -4.49 -2.10
N LYS A 34 5.51 -4.51 -1.14
CA LYS A 34 5.14 -5.75 -0.43
C LYS A 34 3.64 -5.93 -0.37
N PRO A 35 3.11 -7.17 -0.34
CA PRO A 35 1.68 -7.39 -0.21
C PRO A 35 1.12 -6.75 1.06
N VAL A 36 -0.01 -6.06 0.94
CA VAL A 36 -0.79 -5.62 2.10
C VAL A 36 -1.45 -6.85 2.71
N VAL A 37 -1.06 -7.16 3.96
CA VAL A 37 -1.68 -8.19 4.77
C VAL A 37 -2.63 -7.51 5.74
N PHE A 38 -3.92 -7.80 5.62
CA PHE A 38 -4.92 -7.24 6.51
C PHE A 38 -4.95 -7.99 7.84
N TRP A 39 -5.31 -7.30 8.92
CA TRP A 39 -5.40 -7.87 10.27
C TRP A 39 -6.30 -9.13 10.33
N PHE A 40 -7.41 -9.15 9.59
CA PHE A 40 -8.32 -10.30 9.56
C PHE A 40 -7.72 -11.54 8.86
N GLU A 41 -6.75 -11.37 7.96
CA GLU A 41 -6.03 -12.50 7.33
C GLU A 41 -5.08 -13.18 8.33
N GLN A 42 -4.60 -12.43 9.32
CA GLN A 42 -3.72 -12.97 10.36
C GLN A 42 -4.49 -13.82 11.37
N TYR A 43 -5.74 -13.45 11.70
CA TYR A 43 -6.54 -14.15 12.71
C TYR A 43 -7.10 -15.51 12.22
N GLN A 44 -7.28 -15.68 10.90
CA GLN A 44 -7.71 -16.96 10.34
C GLN A 44 -6.64 -18.05 10.39
N LYS A 45 -5.35 -17.68 10.49
CA LYS A 45 -4.25 -18.67 10.62
C LYS A 45 -4.23 -19.39 11.97
N GLY A 46 -4.91 -18.87 12.99
CA GLY A 46 -5.05 -19.51 14.32
C GLY A 46 -6.42 -20.13 14.58
N ALA A 47 -7.41 -19.91 13.70
CA ALA A 47 -8.78 -20.37 13.88
C ALA A 47 -9.08 -21.71 13.15
N THR A 48 -8.08 -22.28 12.47
CA THR A 48 -8.16 -23.66 11.97
C THR A 48 -7.60 -24.58 13.05
N SER A 49 -8.47 -25.06 13.92
CA SER A 49 -8.28 -26.21 14.81
C SER A 49 -9.50 -27.10 14.68
#